data_AF-A0A6H9WNQ6-F1
#
_entry.id   AF-A0A6H9WNQ6-F1
#
_cell.length_a   1.000
_cell.length_b   1.000
_cell.length_c   1.000
_cell.angle_alpha   90.00
_cell.angle_beta   90.00
_cell.angle_gamma   90.00
#
_symmetry.space_group_name_H-M   'P 1'
#
loop_
_entity.id
_entity.type
_entity.pdbx_description
1 polymer ?
#
loop_
_entity_poly.entity_id
_entity_poly.type
_entity_poly.pdbx_seq_one_letter_code
_entity_poly.pdbx_strand_id
1 'polypeptide(L)' 'MRKAAESTAWSPVRTLSGWGVRSGHAYTAGFASIGFTLVSWLMSRGNDDSKPQADRWGLFIGEWAPTFFALGIALKQEEG' A
#
# COMPACT_ATOMS: atom_id res chain seq x y z
N MET A 1 16.40 -2.57 -27.87
CA MET A 1 16.18 -1.11 -27.81
C MET A 1 15.58 -0.68 -26.46
N ARG A 2 14.41 -1.22 -26.01
CA ARG A 2 13.79 -0.89 -24.70
C ARG A 2 14.66 -1.16 -23.46
N LYS A 3 15.30 -2.34 -23.38
CA LYS A 3 16.19 -2.73 -22.26
C LYS A 3 17.46 -1.88 -22.08
N ALA A 4 17.90 -1.17 -23.12
CA ALA A 4 19.09 -0.30 -23.06
C ALA A 4 18.78 1.09 -22.49
N ALA A 5 17.52 1.51 -22.47
CA ALA A 5 17.08 2.73 -21.79
C ALA A 5 16.85 2.48 -20.28
N GLU A 6 16.47 1.26 -19.90
CA GLU A 6 16.26 0.84 -18.51
C GLU A 6 17.57 0.69 -17.71
N SER A 7 18.72 0.50 -18.37
CA SER A 7 20.02 0.29 -17.70
C SER A 7 20.64 1.55 -17.10
N THR A 8 20.09 2.73 -17.39
CA THR A 8 20.64 4.04 -16.94
C THR A 8 19.69 4.76 -15.98
N ALA A 9 18.46 4.25 -15.79
CA ALA A 9 17.48 4.83 -14.90
C ALA A 9 17.43 4.06 -13.57
N TRP A 10 17.54 4.78 -12.45
CA TRP A 10 17.31 4.21 -11.14
C TRP A 10 15.87 3.68 -11.05
N SER A 11 15.72 2.36 -10.86
CA SER A 11 14.42 1.73 -10.60
C SER A 11 14.17 1.70 -9.08
N PRO A 12 13.23 2.50 -8.56
CA PRO A 12 12.92 2.49 -7.13
C PRO A 12 12.36 1.14 -6.67
N VAL A 13 11.60 0.45 -7.52
CA VAL A 13 11.05 -0.90 -7.23
C VAL A 13 12.17 -1.93 -7.09
N ARG A 14 13.16 -1.88 -7.99
CA ARG A 14 14.35 -2.74 -7.92
C ARG A 14 15.19 -2.47 -6.67
N THR A 15 15.29 -1.22 -6.26
CA THR A 15 16.00 -0.83 -5.03
C THR A 15 15.29 -1.38 -3.78
N LEU A 16 13.96 -1.20 -3.72
CA LEU A 16 13.13 -1.76 -2.65
C LEU A 16 13.21 -3.28 -2.57
N SER A 17 13.14 -3.96 -3.72
CA SER A 17 13.34 -5.42 -3.81
C SER A 17 14.73 -5.83 -3.31
N GLY A 18 15.78 -5.08 -3.68
CA GLY A 18 17.15 -5.27 -3.19
C GLY A 18 17.30 -5.10 -1.67
N TRP A 19 16.44 -4.32 -1.02
CA TRP A 19 16.36 -4.19 0.43
C TRP A 19 15.53 -5.29 1.11
N GLY A 20 15.03 -6.26 0.34
CA GLY A 20 14.24 -7.39 0.84
C GLY A 20 12.74 -7.14 0.89
N VAL A 21 12.26 -5.99 0.38
CA VAL A 21 10.81 -5.73 0.29
C VAL A 21 10.21 -6.60 -0.80
N ARG A 22 9.47 -7.62 -0.38
CA ARG A 22 8.71 -8.51 -1.26
C ARG A 22 7.29 -8.05 -1.56
N SER A 23 6.74 -8.53 -2.68
CA SER A 23 5.35 -8.35 -3.11
C SER A 23 4.34 -8.70 -2.01
N GLY A 24 4.62 -9.75 -1.23
CA GLY A 24 3.77 -10.17 -0.10
C GLY A 24 3.64 -9.11 1.00
N HIS A 25 4.69 -8.31 1.28
CA HIS A 25 4.61 -7.23 2.26
C HIS A 25 3.71 -6.10 1.74
N ALA A 26 3.84 -5.75 0.47
CA ALA A 26 2.99 -4.74 -0.16
C ALA A 26 1.52 -5.18 -0.17
N TYR A 27 1.22 -6.43 -0.53
CA TYR A 27 -0.15 -6.94 -0.44
C TYR A 27 -0.68 -6.97 0.99
N THR A 28 0.14 -7.36 1.97
CA THR A 28 -0.23 -7.33 3.39
C THR A 28 -0.55 -5.90 3.84
N ALA A 29 0.26 -4.92 3.44
CA ALA A 29 0.02 -3.51 3.73
C ALA A 29 -1.30 -3.02 3.09
N GLY A 30 -1.59 -3.44 1.85
CA GLY A 30 -2.84 -3.11 1.17
C GLY A 30 -4.08 -3.67 1.91
N PHE A 31 -4.02 -4.93 2.36
CA PHE A 31 -5.10 -5.52 3.17
C PHE A 31 -5.19 -4.90 4.56
N ALA A 32 -4.05 -4.57 5.19
CA ALA A 32 -4.01 -3.91 6.49
C ALA A 32 -4.67 -2.54 6.43
N SER A 33 -4.46 -1.77 5.36
CA SER A 33 -5.15 -0.50 5.11
C SER A 33 -6.67 -0.66 5.09
N ILE A 34 -7.18 -1.64 4.34
CA ILE A 34 -8.63 -1.94 4.29
C ILE A 34 -9.16 -2.31 5.68
N GLY A 35 -8.45 -3.19 6.39
CA GLY A 35 -8.81 -3.60 7.74
C GLY A 35 -8.83 -2.43 8.72
N PHE A 36 -7.86 -1.53 8.64
CA PHE A 36 -7.78 -0.37 9.52
C PHE A 36 -8.95 0.59 9.31
N THR A 37 -9.37 0.82 8.06
CA THR A 37 -10.57 1.61 7.75
C THR A 37 -11.83 0.99 8.37
N LEU A 38 -11.99 -0.34 8.24
CA LEU A 38 -13.14 -1.05 8.83
C LEU A 38 -13.15 -1.01 10.36
N VAL A 39 -11.98 -1.19 10.99
CA VAL A 39 -11.82 -1.11 12.45
C VAL A 39 -12.11 0.29 12.95
N SER A 40 -11.60 1.33 12.28
CA SER A 40 -11.84 2.72 12.63
C SER A 40 -13.32 3.08 12.56
N TRP A 41 -14.02 2.67 11.49
CA TRP A 41 -15.46 2.84 11.35
C TRP A 41 -16.24 2.10 12.45
N LEU A 42 -15.87 0.86 12.76
CA LEU A 42 -16.53 0.07 13.80
C LEU A 42 -16.37 0.72 15.18
N MET A 43 -15.17 1.22 15.49
CA MET A 43 -14.86 1.88 16.76
C MET A 43 -15.60 3.22 16.89
N SER A 44 -15.79 3.92 15.77
CA SER A 44 -16.55 5.16 15.70
C SER A 44 -18.05 5.00 16.00
N ARG A 45 -18.66 3.85 15.70
CA ARG A 45 -20.08 3.59 16.01
C ARG A 45 -20.39 3.61 17.51
N GLY A 46 -19.40 3.43 18.38
CA GLY A 46 -19.58 3.45 19.83
C GLY A 46 -19.42 4.83 20.48
N ASN A 47 -19.01 5.86 19.74
CA ASN A 47 -18.69 7.17 20.30
C ASN A 47 -19.07 8.30 19.33
N ASP A 48 -20.18 8.99 19.62
CA ASP A 48 -20.78 10.00 18.75
C ASP A 48 -19.87 11.20 18.46
N ASP A 49 -18.99 11.57 19.40
CA ASP A 49 -18.03 12.68 19.24
C ASP A 49 -16.86 12.35 18.31
N SER A 50 -16.59 11.05 18.07
CA SER A 50 -15.42 10.59 17.31
C SER A 50 -15.67 10.37 15.82
N LYS A 51 -16.93 10.39 15.38
CA LYS A 51 -17.36 10.13 13.99
C LYS A 51 -16.65 10.97 12.94
N PRO A 52 -16.58 12.30 13.07
CA PRO A 52 -15.96 13.13 12.03
C PRO A 52 -14.45 12.90 11.88
N GLN A 53 -13.78 12.44 12.93
CA GLN A 53 -12.34 12.21 12.93
C GLN A 53 -11.98 10.81 12.41
N ALA A 54 -12.75 9.79 12.79
CA ALA A 54 -12.59 8.42 12.31
C ALA A 54 -12.81 8.31 10.79
N ASP A 55 -13.83 8.99 10.26
CA ASP A 55 -14.11 8.96 8.81
C ASP A 55 -12.98 9.56 7.96
N ARG A 56 -12.35 10.64 8.44
CA ARG A 56 -11.23 11.29 7.74
C ARG A 56 -9.97 10.42 7.72
N TRP A 57 -9.64 9.81 8.85
CA TRP A 57 -8.49 8.90 8.95
C TRP A 57 -8.74 7.58 8.23
N GLY A 58 -9.95 7.03 8.29
CA GLY A 58 -10.34 5.81 7.59
C GLY A 58 -10.30 5.97 6.07
N LEU A 59 -10.75 7.10 5.53
CA LEU A 59 -10.69 7.39 4.09
C LEU A 59 -9.25 7.59 3.61
N PHE A 60 -8.43 8.31 4.39
CA PHE A 60 -7.00 8.47 4.10
C PHE A 60 -6.24 7.15 4.13
N ILE A 61 -6.55 6.24 5.06
CA ILE A 61 -5.82 4.96 5.15
C ILE A 61 -6.29 3.97 4.07
N GLY A 62 -7.57 4.03 3.70
CA GLY A 62 -8.15 3.20 2.65
C GLY A 62 -7.56 3.47 1.27
N GLU A 63 -7.20 4.71 0.94
CA GLU A 63 -6.59 5.04 -0.35
C GLU A 63 -5.17 4.48 -0.54
N TRP A 64 -4.47 4.09 0.52
CA TRP A 64 -3.16 3.46 0.38
C TRP A 64 -3.25 2.02 -0.14
N ALA A 65 -4.41 1.38 -0.03
CA ALA A 65 -4.63 0.03 -0.54
C ALA A 65 -4.31 -0.10 -2.04
N PRO A 66 -4.90 0.69 -2.96
CA PRO A 66 -4.57 0.61 -4.38
C PRO A 66 -3.08 0.90 -4.66
N THR A 67 -2.45 1.82 -3.92
CA THR A 67 -1.02 2.10 -4.05
C THR A 67 -0.17 0.89 -3.67
N PHE A 68 -0.46 0.26 -2.54
CA PHE A 68 0.26 -0.93 -2.08
C PHE A 68 0.01 -2.15 -2.99
N PHE A 69 -1.19 -2.32 -3.53
CA PHE A 69 -1.45 -3.37 -4.51
C PHE A 69 -0.69 -3.14 -5.81
N ALA A 70 -0.65 -1.91 -6.33
CA ALA A 70 0.13 -1.56 -7.52
C ALA A 70 1.64 -1.79 -7.28
N LEU A 71 2.15 -1.39 -6.11
CA LEU A 71 3.53 -1.66 -5.72
C LEU A 71 3.81 -3.16 -5.60
N GLY A 72 2.88 -3.93 -5.04
CA GLY A 72 3.00 -5.39 -4.95
C GLY A 72 3.08 -6.07 -6.31
N ILE A 73 2.29 -5.61 -7.29
CA ILE A 73 2.35 -6.08 -8.68
C ILE A 73 3.72 -5.77 -9.29
N ALA A 74 4.21 -4.54 -9.11
CA ALA A 74 5.53 -4.14 -9.63
C ALA A 74 6.67 -4.93 -8.97
N LEU A 75 6.64 -5.14 -7.65
CA LEU A 75 7.61 -5.97 -6.94
C LEU A 75 7.55 -7.43 -7.39
N LYS A 76 6.34 -7.95 -7.68
CA LYS A 76 6.17 -9.32 -8.18
C LYS A 76 6.85 -9.54 -9.52
N GLN A 77 6.93 -8.49 -10.36
CA GLN A 77 7.64 -8.53 -11.64
C GLN A 77 9.16 -8.52 -11.49
N GLU A 78 9.70 -8.02 -10.38
CA GLU A 78 11.14 -8.08 -10.05
C GLU A 78 11.52 -9.37 -9.31
N GLU A 79 10.55 -10.07 -8.69
CA GLU A 79 10.76 -11.36 -8.02
C GLU A 79 10.82 -12.57 -8.97
N GLY A 80 10.27 -12.44 -10.18
CA GLY A 80 10.20 -13.49 -11.21
C GLY A 80 11.25 -13.30 -12.29
#